data_AF-A0A0C3BNS8-F1
#
_entry.id   AF-A0A0C3BNS8-F1
#
_cell.length_a   1.000
_cell.length_b   1.000
_cell.length_c   1.000
_cell.angle_alpha   90.00
_cell.angle_beta   90.00
_cell.angle_gamma   90.00
#
_symmetry.space_group_name_H-M   'P 1'
#
loop_
_entity.id
_entity.type
_entity.pdbx_description
1 polymer ?
#
loop_
_entity_poly.entity_id
_entity_poly.type
_entity_poly.pdbx_seq_one_letter_code
_entity_poly.pdbx_strand_id
1 'polypeptide(L)'
;MALSFLDNIDHSDLLPTFNSIREALDYLTISAVNVYASKYLSYATFALLIYDHLLTLPEEVKLVWLGRPSFVKALFLFNRYFVPLFIAIDLATLSGSLHMTDQVSKVFVHWQTCLTEPNTVMSCMASR
;
A
#
# COMPACT_ATOMS: atom_id res chain seq x y z
N MET A 1 5.06 -15.18 -21.18
CA MET A 1 6.48 -15.16 -20.74
C MET A 1 6.61 -15.09 -19.22
N ALA A 2 5.83 -14.27 -18.51
CA ALA A 2 5.81 -14.30 -17.03
C ALA A 2 5.14 -15.56 -16.44
N LEU A 3 4.08 -16.08 -17.10
CA LEU A 3 3.33 -17.25 -16.60
C LEU A 3 4.09 -18.58 -16.72
N SER A 4 5.09 -18.68 -17.62
CA SER A 4 5.98 -19.86 -17.73
C SER A 4 7.13 -19.85 -16.73
N PHE A 5 7.35 -18.71 -16.05
CA PHE A 5 8.35 -18.59 -14.98
C PHE A 5 7.80 -19.05 -13.63
N LEU A 6 6.48 -18.93 -13.42
CA LEU A 6 5.80 -19.40 -12.20
C LEU A 6 5.50 -20.90 -12.22
N ASP A 7 5.37 -21.50 -13.41
CA ASP A 7 5.08 -22.94 -13.57
C ASP A 7 6.33 -23.83 -13.36
N ASN A 8 7.53 -23.24 -13.33
CA ASN A 8 8.82 -23.93 -13.18
C ASN A 8 9.43 -23.79 -11.78
N ILE A 9 8.69 -23.18 -10.85
CA ILE A 9 9.06 -23.17 -9.43
C ILE A 9 8.42 -24.42 -8.84
N ASP A 10 9.23 -25.46 -8.64
CA ASP A 10 8.79 -26.66 -7.96
C ASP A 10 8.26 -26.27 -6.58
N HIS A 11 7.07 -26.72 -6.22
CA HIS A 11 6.41 -26.36 -4.95
C HIS A 11 7.25 -26.78 -3.73
N SER A 12 8.26 -27.64 -3.93
CA SER A 12 9.21 -28.11 -2.93
C SER A 12 10.39 -27.14 -2.67
N ASP A 13 10.76 -26.27 -3.62
CA ASP A 13 11.82 -25.25 -3.45
C ASP A 13 11.36 -24.06 -2.59
N LEU A 14 10.04 -23.92 -2.38
CA LEU A 14 9.47 -22.87 -1.53
C LEU A 14 9.58 -23.18 -0.03
N LEU A 15 9.80 -24.45 0.32
CA LEU A 15 9.97 -24.89 1.71
C LEU A 15 11.45 -25.24 1.92
N PRO A 16 12.23 -24.41 2.65
CA PRO A 16 13.61 -24.76 2.98
C PRO A 16 13.66 -26.15 3.63
N THR A 17 14.42 -27.08 3.03
CA THR A 17 14.61 -28.42 3.58
C THR A 17 15.48 -28.33 4.83
N PHE A 18 14.85 -28.33 6.00
CA PHE A 18 15.55 -28.24 7.28
C PHE A 18 16.19 -29.58 7.64
N ASN A 19 17.52 -29.61 7.65
CA ASN A 19 18.27 -30.82 8.03
C ASN A 19 18.45 -30.93 9.55
N SER A 20 18.17 -29.85 10.29
CA SER A 20 18.29 -29.78 11.75
C SER A 20 17.31 -28.78 12.35
N ILE A 21 16.80 -29.06 13.56
CA ILE A 21 15.86 -28.18 14.28
C ILE A 21 16.42 -26.76 14.46
N ARG A 22 17.75 -26.63 14.62
CA ARG A 22 18.42 -25.33 14.76
C ARG A 22 18.26 -24.47 13.52
N GLU A 23 18.38 -25.07 12.34
CA GLU A 23 18.23 -24.39 11.05
C GLU A 23 16.79 -23.88 10.85
N ALA A 24 15.80 -24.68 11.26
CA ALA A 24 14.40 -24.27 11.27
C ALA A 24 14.15 -23.10 12.23
N LEU A 25 14.81 -23.12 13.39
CA LEU A 25 14.67 -22.08 14.40
C LEU A 25 15.31 -20.77 13.94
N ASP A 26 16.50 -20.83 13.36
CA ASP A 26 17.20 -19.68 12.80
C ASP A 26 16.39 -19.05 11.67
N TYR A 27 15.82 -19.87 10.78
CA TYR A 27 14.94 -19.37 9.72
C TYR A 27 13.70 -18.65 10.29
N LEU A 28 13.02 -19.25 11.27
CA LEU A 28 11.84 -18.64 11.89
C LEU A 28 12.17 -17.30 12.56
N THR A 29 13.33 -17.18 13.21
CA THR A 29 13.75 -15.91 13.83
C THR A 29 14.01 -14.82 12.79
N ILE A 30 14.65 -15.15 11.67
CA ILE A 30 14.92 -14.21 10.59
C ILE A 30 13.61 -13.71 9.97
N SER A 31 12.69 -14.63 9.66
CA SER A 31 11.38 -14.27 9.11
C SER A 31 10.58 -13.39 10.08
N ALA A 32 10.57 -13.73 11.38
CA ALA A 32 9.89 -12.93 12.38
C ALA A 32 10.45 -11.49 12.46
N VAL A 33 11.78 -11.35 12.54
CA VAL A 33 12.46 -10.04 12.58
C VAL A 33 12.16 -9.24 11.33
N ASN A 34 12.15 -9.87 10.14
CA ASN A 34 11.85 -9.17 8.89
C ASN A 34 10.42 -8.62 8.85
N VAL A 35 9.45 -9.36 9.39
CA VAL A 35 8.05 -8.89 9.52
C VAL A 35 7.97 -7.67 10.44
N TYR A 36 8.64 -7.71 11.60
CA TYR A 36 8.65 -6.56 12.51
C TYR A 36 9.38 -5.35 11.90
N ALA A 37 10.54 -5.57 11.28
CA ALA A 37 11.30 -4.52 10.61
C ALA A 37 10.48 -3.84 9.51
N SER A 38 9.78 -4.63 8.69
CA SER A 38 8.88 -4.12 7.66
C SER A 38 7.77 -3.26 8.26
N LYS A 39 7.13 -3.70 9.35
CA LYS A 39 6.09 -2.92 10.05
C LYS A 39 6.63 -1.57 10.52
N TYR A 40 7.74 -1.56 11.24
CA TYR A 40 8.34 -0.30 11.74
C TYR A 40 8.76 0.63 10.60
N LEU A 41 9.33 0.09 9.53
CA LEU A 41 9.72 0.87 8.35
C LEU A 41 8.49 1.49 7.70
N SER A 42 7.41 0.73 7.48
CA SER A 42 6.19 1.25 6.88
C SER A 42 5.56 2.36 7.73
N TYR A 43 5.56 2.23 9.06
CA TYR A 43 5.11 3.31 9.96
C TYR A 43 6.02 4.54 9.90
N ALA A 44 7.34 4.37 9.82
CA ALA A 44 8.28 5.48 9.71
C ALA A 44 8.11 6.23 8.37
N THR A 45 7.98 5.50 7.25
CA THR A 45 7.71 6.08 5.93
C THR A 45 6.37 6.81 5.90
N PHE A 46 5.33 6.25 6.53
CA PHE A 46 4.04 6.92 6.65
C PHE A 46 4.11 8.21 7.48
N ALA A 47 4.81 8.19 8.61
CA ALA A 47 5.01 9.38 9.42
C ALA A 47 5.76 10.48 8.65
N LEU A 48 6.79 10.11 7.88
CA LEU A 48 7.51 11.02 6.99
C LEU A 48 6.61 11.58 5.88
N LEU A 49 5.76 10.74 5.29
CA LEU A 49 4.78 11.17 4.28
C LEU A 49 3.81 12.18 4.87
N ILE A 50 3.25 11.92 6.06
CA ILE A 50 2.37 12.87 6.74
C ILE A 50 3.12 14.16 7.09
N TYR A 51 4.37 14.07 7.52
CA TYR A 51 5.19 15.24 7.82
C TYR A 51 5.38 16.14 6.59
N ASP A 52 5.69 15.56 5.43
CA ASP A 52 5.81 16.28 4.16
C ASP A 52 4.48 16.92 3.72
N HIS A 53 3.37 16.22 3.94
CA HIS A 53 2.03 16.78 3.72
C HIS A 53 1.79 17.99 4.62
N LEU A 54 1.98 17.84 5.94
CA LEU A 54 1.76 18.91 6.93
C LEU A 54 2.57 20.18 6.62
N LEU A 55 3.79 20.02 6.09
CA LEU A 55 4.64 21.16 5.74
C LEU A 55 4.07 21.99 4.57
N THR A 56 3.40 21.34 3.62
CA THR A 56 2.81 21.99 2.43
C THR A 56 1.35 22.43 2.64
N LEU A 57 0.66 21.89 3.64
CA LEU A 57 -0.70 22.29 4.02
C LEU A 57 -0.92 23.79 4.30
N PRO A 58 -0.07 24.50 5.07
CA PRO A 58 -0.36 25.89 5.45
C PRO A 58 -0.37 26.87 4.27
N GLU A 59 0.43 26.61 3.24
CA GLU A 59 0.41 27.40 2.01
C GLU A 59 -0.79 27.02 1.13
N GLU A 60 -1.12 25.74 1.02
CA GLU A 60 -2.30 25.28 0.29
C GLU A 60 -3.60 25.79 0.90
N VAL A 61 -3.75 25.76 2.22
CA VAL A 61 -4.96 26.29 2.87
C VAL A 61 -5.08 27.79 2.61
N LYS A 62 -3.98 28.54 2.71
CA LYS A 62 -4.01 29.99 2.43
C LYS A 62 -4.36 30.33 0.98
N LEU A 63 -3.87 29.57 0.00
CA LEU A 63 -4.10 29.85 -1.43
C LEU A 63 -5.41 29.24 -1.96
N VAL A 64 -5.79 28.05 -1.48
CA VAL A 64 -6.96 27.31 -1.95
C VAL A 64 -8.23 27.74 -1.22
N TRP A 65 -8.20 27.90 0.10
CA TRP A 65 -9.39 28.16 0.92
C TRP A 65 -9.80 29.64 0.99
N LEU A 66 -8.88 30.59 0.81
CA LEU A 66 -9.24 32.02 0.71
C LEU A 66 -9.73 32.46 -0.68
N GLY A 67 -9.55 31.62 -1.71
CA GLY A 67 -10.05 31.89 -3.06
C GLY A 67 -11.46 31.36 -3.31
N ARG A 68 -12.09 31.75 -4.43
CA ARG A 68 -13.40 31.20 -4.84
C ARG A 68 -13.35 29.66 -4.87
N PRO A 69 -14.24 28.95 -4.15
CA PRO A 69 -14.28 27.50 -4.18
C PRO A 69 -14.71 27.06 -5.58
N SER A 70 -13.85 26.29 -6.26
CA SER A 70 -14.15 25.67 -7.54
C SER A 70 -14.14 24.16 -7.35
N PHE A 71 -15.05 23.46 -8.02
CA PHE A 71 -15.12 22.00 -8.01
C PHE A 71 -13.78 21.36 -8.37
N VAL A 72 -13.03 21.98 -9.28
CA VAL A 72 -11.69 21.54 -9.69
C VAL A 72 -10.69 21.59 -8.53
N LYS A 73 -10.78 22.60 -7.65
CA LYS A 73 -9.92 22.71 -6.45
C LYS A 73 -10.24 21.65 -5.41
N ALA A 74 -11.54 21.36 -5.22
CA ALA A 74 -11.98 20.30 -4.32
C ALA A 74 -11.54 18.91 -4.83
N LEU A 75 -11.65 18.66 -6.14
CA LEU A 75 -11.20 17.42 -6.75
C LEU A 75 -9.67 17.23 -6.65
N PHE A 76 -8.92 18.33 -6.82
CA PHE A 76 -7.46 18.32 -6.66
C PHE A 76 -7.05 18.00 -5.21
N LEU A 77 -7.68 18.64 -4.22
CA LEU A 77 -7.44 18.33 -2.81
C LEU A 77 -7.85 16.89 -2.49
N PHE A 78 -9.02 16.44 -2.96
CA PHE A 78 -9.49 15.08 -2.73
C PHE A 78 -8.48 14.05 -3.20
N ASN A 79 -7.93 14.22 -4.41
CA ASN A 79 -6.88 13.36 -4.94
C ASN A 79 -5.65 13.34 -4.02
N ARG A 80 -5.23 14.51 -3.51
CA ARG A 80 -4.08 14.64 -2.61
C ARG A 80 -4.27 13.97 -1.24
N TYR A 81 -5.47 14.04 -0.65
CA TYR A 81 -5.75 13.41 0.65
C TYR A 81 -6.14 11.94 0.56
N PHE A 82 -6.58 11.48 -0.61
CA PHE A 82 -6.93 10.07 -0.81
C PHE A 82 -5.70 9.18 -0.65
N VAL A 83 -4.55 9.57 -1.23
CA VAL A 83 -3.29 8.79 -1.18
C VAL A 83 -2.84 8.44 0.25
N PRO A 84 -2.67 9.40 1.19
CA PRO A 84 -2.30 9.08 2.57
C PRO A 84 -3.36 8.24 3.29
N LEU A 85 -4.65 8.40 2.96
CA LEU A 85 -5.74 7.59 3.50
C LEU A 85 -5.63 6.11 3.07
N PHE A 86 -5.33 5.84 1.80
CA PHE A 86 -5.09 4.47 1.32
C PHE A 86 -3.93 3.82 2.05
N ILE A 87 -2.80 4.53 2.15
CA ILE A 87 -1.59 4.01 2.82
C ILE A 87 -1.89 3.72 4.31
N ALA A 88 -2.72 4.54 4.97
CA ALA A 88 -3.14 4.28 6.35
C ALA A 88 -3.96 2.99 6.51
N ILE A 89 -4.85 2.70 5.55
CA ILE A 89 -5.67 1.47 5.52
C ILE A 89 -4.78 0.26 5.26
N ASP A 90 -3.83 0.37 4.32
CA ASP A 90 -2.85 -0.68 4.02
C ASP A 90 -2.01 -1.05 5.24
N LEU A 91 -1.51 -0.03 5.95
CA LEU A 91 -0.76 -0.20 7.19
C LEU A 91 -1.58 -0.88 8.29
N ALA A 92 -2.83 -0.45 8.46
CA ALA A 92 -3.71 -1.01 9.47
C ALA A 92 -4.11 -2.47 9.18
N THR A 93 -4.17 -2.84 7.91
CA THR A 93 -4.38 -4.22 7.44
C THR A 93 -3.13 -5.07 7.66
N LEU A 94 -1.95 -4.56 7.29
CA LEU A 94 -0.66 -5.23 7.51
C LEU A 94 -0.36 -5.47 8.99
N SER A 95 -0.78 -4.55 9.85
CA SER A 95 -0.62 -4.67 11.30
C SER A 95 -1.61 -5.64 11.95
N GLY A 96 -2.62 -6.11 11.21
CA GLY A 96 -3.65 -7.02 11.71
C GLY A 96 -4.72 -6.33 12.57
N SER A 97 -4.71 -5.00 12.63
CA SER A 97 -5.68 -4.22 13.43
C SER A 97 -7.04 -4.08 12.72
N LEU A 98 -7.04 -4.09 11.38
CA LEU A 98 -8.26 -4.08 10.57
C LEU A 98 -8.42 -5.44 9.88
N HIS A 99 -9.36 -6.24 10.34
CA HIS A 99 -9.79 -7.45 9.64
C HIS A 99 -10.83 -7.07 8.57
N MET A 100 -10.36 -6.57 7.42
CA MET A 100 -11.25 -6.31 6.29
C MET A 100 -11.69 -7.63 5.65
N THR A 101 -12.96 -7.72 5.23
CA THR A 101 -13.46 -8.87 4.47
C THR A 101 -12.66 -9.04 3.18
N ASP A 102 -12.36 -10.28 2.82
CA ASP A 102 -11.50 -10.67 1.68
C ASP A 102 -11.93 -10.04 0.33
N GLN A 103 -13.23 -9.77 0.16
CA GLN A 103 -13.79 -9.10 -1.02
C GLN A 103 -13.45 -7.59 -1.07
N VAL A 104 -13.45 -6.93 0.09
CA VAL A 104 -13.18 -5.49 0.18
C VAL A 104 -11.72 -5.20 -0.11
N SER A 105 -10.82 -6.03 0.41
CA SER A 105 -9.38 -5.90 0.12
C SER A 105 -9.07 -6.08 -1.37
N LYS A 106 -9.68 -7.07 -2.04
CA LYS A 106 -9.49 -7.29 -3.48
C LYS A 106 -9.96 -6.12 -4.33
N VAL A 107 -11.16 -5.60 -4.03
CA VAL A 107 -11.72 -4.44 -4.76
C VAL A 107 -10.87 -3.20 -4.53
N PHE A 108 -10.43 -2.97 -3.29
CA PHE A 108 -9.58 -1.85 -2.92
C PHE A 108 -8.22 -1.89 -3.61
N VAL A 109 -7.53 -3.03 -3.58
CA VAL A 109 -6.23 -3.22 -4.25
C VAL A 109 -6.39 -3.06 -5.76
N HIS A 110 -7.47 -3.62 -6.35
CA HIS A 110 -7.75 -3.43 -7.77
C HIS A 110 -7.93 -1.95 -8.13
N TRP A 111 -8.70 -1.21 -7.33
CA TRP A 111 -8.88 0.24 -7.50
C TRP A 111 -7.55 1.00 -7.38
N GLN A 112 -6.71 0.64 -6.43
CA GLN A 112 -5.39 1.24 -6.22
C GLN A 112 -4.47 1.01 -7.42
N THR A 113 -4.43 -0.20 -7.98
CA THR A 113 -3.69 -0.47 -9.23
C THR A 113 -4.21 0.36 -10.41
N CYS A 114 -5.54 0.45 -10.57
CA CYS A 114 -6.15 1.24 -11.65
C CYS A 114 -5.79 2.73 -11.57
N LEU A 115 -5.61 3.28 -10.36
CA LEU A 115 -5.27 4.69 -10.16
C LEU A 115 -3.77 4.99 -10.35
N THR A 116 -2.90 3.99 -10.20
CA THR A 116 -1.44 4.20 -10.18
C THR A 116 -0.82 4.13 -11.58
N GLU A 117 -1.42 3.40 -12.53
CA GLU A 117 -0.96 3.35 -13.92
C GLU A 117 -1.75 4.33 -14.83
N PRO A 118 -1.08 5.33 -15.44
CA PRO A 118 -1.75 6.39 -16.19
C PRO A 118 -2.51 5.89 -17.43
N ASN A 119 -2.10 4.74 -17.98
CA ASN A 119 -2.70 4.06 -19.12
C ASN A 119 -3.96 3.25 -18.77
N THR A 120 -4.16 2.89 -17.49
CA THR A 120 -5.24 1.99 -17.05
C THR A 120 -6.42 2.74 -16.40
N VAL A 121 -6.20 3.97 -15.91
CA VAL A 121 -7.24 4.83 -15.30
C VAL A 121 -8.48 4.95 -16.21
N MET A 122 -8.29 5.22 -17.50
CA MET A 122 -9.39 5.36 -18.47
C MET A 122 -10.11 4.03 -18.75
N SER A 123 -9.39 2.90 -18.70
CA SER A 123 -9.97 1.57 -18.93
C SER A 123 -10.80 1.10 -17.74
N CYS A 124 -10.35 1.35 -16.50
CA CYS A 124 -11.11 1.00 -15.30
C CYS A 124 -12.33 1.90 -15.07
N MET A 125 -12.32 3.17 -15.50
CA MET A 125 -13.53 4.02 -15.48
C MET A 125 -14.56 3.64 -16.55
N ALA A 126 -14.12 3.05 -17.68
CA ALA A 126 -15.00 2.64 -18.77
C ALA A 126 -15.68 1.28 -18.57
N SER A 127 -15.19 0.47 -17.63
CA SER A 127 -15.82 -0.80 -17.24
C SER A 127 -16.94 -0.56 -16.21
N ARG A 128 -18.07 0.02 -16.67
CA ARG A 128 -19.33 0.03 -15.93
C ARG A 128 -20.44 -0.55 -16.80
#